data_AF-A0A2S6H3W4-F1
#
_entry.id   AF-A0A2S6H3W4-F1
#
_cell.length_a   1.000
_cell.length_b   1.000
_cell.length_c   1.000
_cell.angle_alpha   90.00
_cell.angle_beta   90.00
_cell.angle_gamma   90.00
#
_symmetry.space_group_name_H-M   'P 1'
#
loop_
_entity.id
_entity.type
_entity.pdbx_description
1 polymer ?
#
loop_
_entity_poly.entity_id
_entity_poly.type
_entity_poly.pdbx_seq_one_letter_code
_entity_poly.pdbx_strand_id
1 'polypeptide(L)'
;MSVIGYREWGIWTNLDFFGNEAKVFGVAYLKITPSLMAEQTIGFIYEQIESIRQGQQGQFEDQRLKNYFDLGWITPTNELVIQKIATIFTRNESIQIFIEEALNELEGLSLCLDFPLTCNEIQFIIPPTQPHHGIAFTASRKPIGRAMGFRIEERGVASERLASDFNGLINLNLIQKVAARHYLNGLTLLGLEDQYSGLIDAAFMQFYQACEVLCGENYILSNVKKHIAVNYPSEARDLQLIAHHVWQIRHNYFGHGNVNNNITNLVSLDDTFNAAKQVLVARWLCKRLLDLDMNANPLVREMTLYHNYNSVYFSGSIEHLISEFYIGYDYKNAPVLDENGNTLETVQLGQ
;
A
#
# COMPACT_ATOMS: atom_id res chain seq x y z
N MET A 1 -16.91 15.15 -22.90
CA MET A 1 -15.43 15.08 -22.95
C MET A 1 -15.01 14.04 -21.92
N SER A 2 -14.48 12.89 -22.36
CA SER A 2 -14.18 11.76 -21.46
C SER A 2 -12.89 12.02 -20.68
N VAL A 3 -12.99 12.05 -19.35
CA VAL A 3 -11.89 12.35 -18.43
C VAL A 3 -10.96 11.13 -18.20
N ILE A 4 -11.14 10.04 -18.95
CA ILE A 4 -10.50 8.73 -18.68
C ILE A 4 -9.23 8.47 -19.53
N GLY A 5 -8.89 9.31 -20.50
CA GLY A 5 -7.70 9.11 -21.36
C GLY A 5 -6.34 9.25 -20.65
N TYR A 6 -6.29 9.64 -19.37
CA TYR A 6 -5.05 9.87 -18.62
C TYR A 6 -4.47 8.61 -17.95
N ARG A 7 -5.21 7.50 -17.93
CA ARG A 7 -4.81 6.25 -17.22
C ARG A 7 -4.40 5.11 -18.14
N GLU A 8 -4.63 5.23 -19.45
CA GLU A 8 -4.32 4.18 -20.41
C GLU A 8 -2.81 4.14 -20.69
N TRP A 9 -2.26 2.93 -20.80
CA TRP A 9 -0.87 2.74 -21.20
C TRP A 9 -0.76 2.98 -22.70
N GLY A 10 0.04 3.97 -23.09
CA GLY A 10 0.49 4.12 -24.46
C GLY A 10 1.60 3.11 -24.71
N ILE A 11 1.32 2.10 -25.55
CA ILE A 11 2.28 1.04 -25.89
C ILE A 11 2.91 1.37 -27.24
N TRP A 12 4.22 1.54 -27.24
CA TRP A 12 5.04 1.56 -28.44
C TRP A 12 5.79 0.23 -28.56
N THR A 13 5.70 -0.41 -29.72
CA THR A 13 6.39 -1.67 -30.01
C THR A 13 7.36 -1.50 -31.16
N ASN A 14 8.49 -2.19 -31.08
CA ASN A 14 9.44 -2.27 -32.17
C ASN A 14 8.94 -3.30 -33.20
N LEU A 15 8.26 -2.84 -34.25
CA LEU A 15 7.62 -3.72 -35.24
C LEU A 15 8.60 -4.67 -35.94
N ASP A 16 9.85 -4.25 -36.14
CA ASP A 16 10.91 -5.07 -36.74
C ASP A 16 11.22 -6.30 -35.87
N PHE A 17 10.98 -6.18 -34.56
CA PHE A 17 11.15 -7.25 -33.60
C PHE A 17 9.90 -8.14 -33.47
N PHE A 18 8.71 -7.54 -33.52
CA PHE A 18 7.45 -8.23 -33.25
C PHE A 18 6.83 -8.94 -34.47
N GLY A 19 7.42 -8.80 -35.67
CA GLY A 19 6.92 -9.42 -36.90
C GLY A 19 7.11 -10.94 -37.02
N ASN A 20 7.93 -11.58 -36.17
CA ASN A 20 8.42 -12.96 -36.38
C ASN A 20 7.87 -14.04 -35.41
N GLU A 21 6.83 -13.74 -34.61
CA GLU A 21 6.26 -14.65 -33.60
C GLU A 21 7.30 -15.45 -32.77
N ALA A 22 8.19 -14.73 -32.08
CA ALA A 22 9.26 -15.34 -31.29
C ALA A 22 9.00 -15.25 -29.77
N LYS A 23 9.66 -16.14 -29.02
CA LYS A 23 9.78 -16.05 -27.57
C LYS A 23 11.12 -15.41 -27.23
N VAL A 24 11.10 -14.40 -26.35
CA VAL A 24 12.21 -13.45 -26.23
C VAL A 24 12.54 -13.19 -24.78
N PHE A 25 13.80 -13.40 -24.42
CA PHE A 25 14.32 -13.14 -23.09
C PHE A 25 14.92 -11.74 -22.99
N GLY A 26 14.62 -11.03 -21.90
CA GLY A 26 15.13 -9.69 -21.67
C GLY A 26 14.90 -9.21 -20.24
N VAL A 27 15.19 -7.93 -20.02
CA VAL A 27 15.03 -7.25 -18.75
C VAL A 27 13.95 -6.19 -18.89
N ALA A 28 12.95 -6.25 -18.02
CA ALA A 28 11.96 -5.21 -17.85
C ALA A 28 12.46 -4.17 -16.85
N TYR A 29 12.46 -2.91 -17.28
CA TYR A 29 12.79 -1.74 -16.48
C TYR A 29 11.49 -1.06 -16.11
N LEU A 30 11.09 -1.22 -14.85
CA LEU A 30 9.90 -0.64 -14.25
C LEU A 30 10.26 0.70 -13.62
N LYS A 31 10.12 1.79 -14.37
CA LYS A 31 10.45 3.13 -13.89
C LYS A 31 9.41 3.57 -12.87
N ILE A 32 9.88 3.83 -11.67
CA ILE A 32 9.08 4.25 -10.53
C ILE A 32 8.98 5.77 -10.55
N THR A 33 7.77 6.26 -10.32
CA THR A 33 7.52 7.69 -10.28
C THR A 33 8.25 8.29 -9.08
N PRO A 34 9.05 9.35 -9.27
CA PRO A 34 9.74 10.02 -8.17
C PRO A 34 8.78 10.41 -7.07
N SER A 35 9.14 10.02 -5.85
CA SER A 35 8.35 10.24 -4.65
C SER A 35 9.26 10.34 -3.44
N LEU A 36 8.83 11.03 -2.38
CA LEU A 36 9.60 11.13 -1.13
C LEU A 36 10.02 9.72 -0.69
N MET A 37 11.33 9.51 -0.48
CA MET A 37 11.99 8.23 -0.18
C MET A 37 11.84 7.08 -1.20
N ALA A 38 11.35 7.31 -2.41
CA ALA A 38 11.40 6.30 -3.48
C ALA A 38 12.83 5.79 -3.71
N GLU A 39 13.80 6.70 -3.68
CA GLU A 39 15.23 6.38 -3.83
C GLU A 39 15.70 5.44 -2.73
N GLN A 40 15.26 5.66 -1.49
CA GLN A 40 15.62 4.80 -0.36
C GLN A 40 14.92 3.44 -0.42
N THR A 41 13.64 3.39 -0.79
CA THR A 41 12.90 2.14 -0.95
C THR A 41 13.47 1.29 -2.08
N ILE A 42 13.80 1.91 -3.22
CA ILE A 42 14.44 1.20 -4.34
C ILE A 42 15.88 0.83 -3.98
N GLY A 43 16.60 1.70 -3.28
CA GLY A 43 17.92 1.42 -2.72
C GLY A 43 17.90 0.19 -1.82
N PHE A 44 16.88 0.04 -0.97
CA PHE A 44 16.69 -1.16 -0.15
C PHE A 44 16.52 -2.43 -1.00
N ILE A 45 15.75 -2.39 -2.09
CA ILE A 45 15.63 -3.53 -3.01
C ILE A 45 17.02 -3.91 -3.56
N TYR A 46 17.83 -2.93 -3.97
CA TYR A 46 19.21 -3.19 -4.44
C TYR A 46 20.16 -3.65 -3.32
N GLU A 47 19.99 -3.18 -2.07
CA GLU A 47 20.74 -3.70 -0.91
C GLU A 47 20.44 -5.18 -0.68
N GLN A 48 19.18 -5.61 -0.83
CA GLN A 48 18.81 -7.04 -0.75
C GLN A 48 19.46 -7.85 -1.88
N ILE A 49 19.52 -7.30 -3.09
CA ILE A 49 20.27 -7.90 -4.22
C ILE A 49 21.75 -8.12 -3.84
N GLU A 50 22.40 -7.12 -3.26
CA GLU A 50 23.81 -7.23 -2.83
C GLU A 50 24.01 -8.18 -1.64
N SER A 51 23.08 -8.21 -0.68
CA SER A 51 23.09 -9.16 0.45
C SER A 51 23.04 -10.61 -0.02
N ILE A 52 22.20 -10.91 -1.01
CA ILE A 52 22.12 -12.22 -1.67
C ILE A 52 23.44 -12.54 -2.41
N ARG A 53 24.01 -11.55 -3.12
CA ARG A 53 25.32 -11.70 -3.79
C ARG A 53 26.44 -12.07 -2.82
N GLN A 54 26.37 -11.57 -1.59
CA GLN A 54 27.35 -11.85 -0.53
C GLN A 54 27.07 -13.15 0.23
N GLY A 55 26.01 -13.89 -0.12
CA GLY A 55 25.64 -15.15 0.53
C GLY A 55 25.13 -14.97 1.97
N GLN A 56 24.69 -13.76 2.34
CA GLN A 56 24.28 -13.42 3.70
C GLN A 56 22.81 -13.74 3.99
N GLN A 57 21.98 -13.89 2.96
CA GLN A 57 20.58 -14.28 3.06
C GLN A 57 20.30 -15.57 2.28
N GLY A 58 19.33 -16.35 2.78
CA GLY A 58 18.81 -17.53 2.08
C GLY A 58 18.25 -17.14 0.71
N GLN A 59 18.35 -18.05 -0.26
CA GLN A 59 17.75 -17.84 -1.58
C GLN A 59 16.24 -17.69 -1.44
N PHE A 60 15.64 -16.72 -2.14
CA PHE A 60 14.18 -16.68 -2.29
C PHE A 60 13.69 -18.00 -2.86
N GLU A 61 12.65 -18.60 -2.29
CA GLU A 61 12.08 -19.82 -2.87
C GLU A 61 11.27 -19.51 -4.13
N ASP A 62 10.60 -18.36 -4.15
CA ASP A 62 9.72 -17.96 -5.25
C ASP A 62 10.47 -17.59 -6.53
N GLN A 63 10.05 -18.20 -7.65
CA GLN A 63 10.70 -17.99 -8.94
C GLN A 63 10.40 -16.63 -9.56
N ARG A 64 9.23 -16.02 -9.30
CA ARG A 64 8.91 -14.68 -9.82
C ARG A 64 9.75 -13.65 -9.09
N LEU A 65 9.90 -13.80 -7.78
CA LEU A 65 10.74 -12.96 -6.95
C LEU A 65 12.19 -13.05 -7.39
N LYS A 66 12.75 -14.26 -7.59
CA LYS A 66 14.12 -14.45 -8.13
C LYS A 66 14.41 -13.63 -9.38
N ASN A 67 13.42 -13.42 -10.24
CA ASN A 67 13.60 -12.64 -11.46
C ASN A 67 13.92 -11.15 -11.22
N TYR A 68 13.58 -10.61 -10.05
CA TYR A 68 13.96 -9.25 -9.63
C TYR A 68 15.36 -9.17 -9.02
N PHE A 69 15.94 -10.31 -8.64
CA PHE A 69 17.21 -10.41 -7.92
C PHE A 69 18.28 -11.20 -8.69
N ASP A 70 18.12 -11.38 -10.01
CA ASP A 70 19.08 -12.11 -10.84
C ASP A 70 20.34 -11.27 -11.11
N LEU A 71 21.41 -11.60 -10.40
CA LEU A 71 22.69 -10.88 -10.42
C LEU A 71 23.40 -10.89 -11.78
N GLY A 72 23.06 -11.82 -12.67
CA GLY A 72 23.66 -11.91 -14.01
C GLY A 72 23.11 -10.87 -14.99
N TRP A 73 21.95 -10.30 -14.68
CA TRP A 73 21.19 -9.44 -15.60
C TRP A 73 20.77 -8.10 -14.99
N ILE A 74 20.60 -8.05 -13.66
CA ILE A 74 20.18 -6.86 -12.93
C ILE A 74 21.41 -6.04 -12.55
N THR A 75 21.45 -4.79 -12.98
CA THR A 75 22.59 -3.89 -12.74
C THR A 75 22.19 -2.71 -11.87
N PRO A 76 22.99 -2.32 -10.85
CA PRO A 76 22.74 -1.11 -10.10
C PRO A 76 22.69 0.11 -11.04
N THR A 77 21.77 1.02 -10.77
CA THR A 77 21.54 2.21 -11.58
C THR A 77 21.19 3.39 -10.69
N ASN A 78 21.50 4.60 -11.15
CA ASN A 78 21.12 5.85 -10.48
C ASN A 78 19.68 6.27 -10.83
N GLU A 79 19.01 5.52 -11.71
CA GLU A 79 17.61 5.75 -12.03
C GLU A 79 16.68 5.11 -11.00
N LEU A 80 15.52 5.73 -10.77
CA LEU A 80 14.43 5.17 -9.96
C LEU A 80 13.72 4.05 -10.74
N VAL A 81 14.36 2.90 -10.84
CA VAL A 81 13.85 1.75 -11.60
C VAL A 81 14.01 0.47 -10.83
N ILE A 82 13.00 -0.40 -10.93
CA ILE A 82 13.07 -1.80 -10.52
C ILE A 82 13.24 -2.63 -11.78
N GLN A 83 14.23 -3.52 -11.79
CA GLN A 83 14.51 -4.39 -12.92
C GLN A 83 13.99 -5.80 -12.66
N LYS A 84 13.49 -6.47 -13.70
CA LYS A 84 13.02 -7.86 -13.65
C LYS A 84 13.42 -8.60 -14.92
N ILE A 85 14.06 -9.76 -14.81
CA ILE A 85 14.22 -10.63 -15.97
C ILE A 85 12.87 -11.26 -16.36
N ALA A 86 12.57 -11.29 -17.64
CA ALA A 86 11.35 -11.91 -18.12
C ALA A 86 11.50 -12.46 -19.52
N THR A 87 10.57 -13.34 -19.86
CA THR A 87 10.43 -13.85 -21.23
C THR A 87 9.06 -13.51 -21.75
N ILE A 88 8.99 -12.81 -22.87
CA ILE A 88 7.73 -12.39 -23.49
C ILE A 88 7.57 -13.06 -24.85
N PHE A 89 6.31 -13.21 -25.28
CA PHE A 89 6.00 -13.54 -26.67
C PHE A 89 5.82 -12.26 -27.47
N THR A 90 6.29 -12.26 -28.71
CA THR A 90 6.19 -11.08 -29.57
C THR A 90 4.81 -10.86 -30.20
N ARG A 91 3.73 -11.21 -29.49
CA ARG A 91 2.35 -10.86 -29.88
C ARG A 91 1.90 -9.66 -29.06
N ASN A 92 1.20 -8.71 -29.67
CA ASN A 92 0.73 -7.50 -28.97
C ASN A 92 -0.13 -7.83 -27.74
N GLU A 93 -0.99 -8.84 -27.82
CA GLU A 93 -1.80 -9.33 -26.69
C GLU A 93 -0.93 -9.80 -25.52
N SER A 94 0.24 -10.38 -25.81
CA SER A 94 1.18 -10.84 -24.78
C SER A 94 1.90 -9.69 -24.07
N ILE A 95 2.01 -8.51 -24.71
CA ILE A 95 2.57 -7.31 -24.07
C ILE A 95 1.61 -6.79 -23.01
N GLN A 96 0.32 -6.72 -23.33
CA GLN A 96 -0.70 -6.27 -22.38
C GLN A 96 -0.75 -7.20 -21.15
N ILE A 97 -0.76 -8.52 -21.37
CA ILE A 97 -0.70 -9.52 -20.30
C ILE A 97 0.56 -9.33 -19.45
N PHE A 98 1.73 -9.16 -20.09
CA PHE A 98 2.98 -8.94 -19.38
C PHE A 98 2.97 -7.65 -18.52
N ILE A 99 2.42 -6.56 -19.05
CA ILE A 99 2.27 -5.29 -18.31
C ILE A 99 1.38 -5.51 -17.09
N GLU A 100 0.24 -6.18 -17.25
CA GLU A 100 -0.70 -6.45 -16.15
C GLU A 100 -0.07 -7.34 -15.07
N GLU A 101 0.66 -8.39 -15.47
CA GLU A 101 1.40 -9.25 -14.56
C GLU A 101 2.49 -8.49 -13.79
N ALA A 102 3.29 -7.67 -14.49
CA ALA A 102 4.34 -6.87 -13.87
C ALA A 102 3.78 -5.84 -12.88
N LEU A 103 2.65 -5.21 -13.20
CA LEU A 103 1.97 -4.28 -12.30
C LEU A 103 1.37 -4.97 -11.07
N ASN A 104 0.80 -6.17 -11.24
CA ASN A 104 0.30 -6.96 -10.13
C ASN A 104 1.43 -7.42 -9.19
N GLU A 105 2.59 -7.78 -9.74
CA GLU A 105 3.77 -8.09 -8.93
C GLU A 105 4.33 -6.85 -8.21
N LEU A 106 4.36 -5.67 -8.86
CA LEU A 106 4.71 -4.41 -8.20
C LEU A 106 3.74 -4.05 -7.07
N GLU A 107 2.45 -4.36 -7.21
CA GLU A 107 1.47 -4.20 -6.13
C GLU A 107 1.80 -5.12 -4.95
N GLY A 108 2.15 -6.39 -5.21
CA GLY A 108 2.64 -7.32 -4.20
C GLY A 108 3.91 -6.79 -3.48
N LEU A 109 4.90 -6.31 -4.23
CA LEU A 109 6.10 -5.67 -3.67
C LEU A 109 5.73 -4.44 -2.83
N SER A 110 4.77 -3.63 -3.30
CA SER A 110 4.31 -2.44 -2.58
C SER A 110 3.71 -2.81 -1.23
N LEU A 111 2.98 -3.93 -1.15
CA LEU A 111 2.37 -4.43 0.09
C LEU A 111 3.43 -5.02 1.05
N CYS A 112 4.44 -5.72 0.52
CA CYS A 112 5.58 -6.22 1.31
C CYS A 112 6.41 -5.09 1.92
N LEU A 113 6.58 -3.99 1.19
CA LEU A 113 7.40 -2.84 1.60
C LEU A 113 6.60 -1.74 2.29
N ASP A 114 5.27 -1.93 2.39
CA ASP A 114 4.32 -0.93 2.85
C ASP A 114 4.50 0.45 2.16
N PHE A 115 4.79 0.45 0.86
CA PHE A 115 5.10 1.66 0.07
C PHE A 115 4.56 1.55 -1.36
N PRO A 116 3.83 2.56 -1.87
CA PRO A 116 3.24 2.49 -3.22
C PRO A 116 4.29 2.66 -4.33
N LEU A 117 4.78 1.56 -4.89
CA LEU A 117 5.69 1.53 -6.05
C LEU A 117 4.92 1.87 -7.34
N THR A 118 4.67 3.15 -7.55
CA THR A 118 3.90 3.62 -8.71
C THR A 118 4.76 3.65 -9.97
N CYS A 119 4.57 2.68 -10.85
CA CYS A 119 5.26 2.63 -12.14
C CYS A 119 4.62 3.57 -13.17
N ASN A 120 5.41 4.37 -13.89
CA ASN A 120 4.92 5.23 -14.99
C ASN A 120 5.44 4.82 -16.37
N GLU A 121 6.48 4.01 -16.43
CA GLU A 121 7.03 3.51 -17.68
C GLU A 121 7.60 2.10 -17.50
N ILE A 122 7.31 1.23 -18.44
CA ILE A 122 7.86 -0.13 -18.53
C ILE A 122 8.61 -0.22 -19.86
N GLN A 123 9.92 -0.42 -19.80
CA GLN A 123 10.73 -0.72 -20.97
C GLN A 123 11.16 -2.18 -20.92
N PHE A 124 10.99 -2.93 -22.00
CA PHE A 124 11.56 -4.27 -22.10
C PHE A 124 12.76 -4.24 -23.03
N ILE A 125 13.94 -4.57 -22.50
CA ILE A 125 15.22 -4.47 -23.19
C ILE A 125 15.81 -5.86 -23.37
N ILE A 126 16.14 -6.18 -24.61
CA ILE A 126 16.84 -7.41 -24.99
C ILE A 126 18.34 -7.15 -24.89
N PRO A 127 19.09 -8.00 -24.19
CA PRO A 127 20.49 -7.78 -23.92
C PRO A 127 21.35 -7.85 -25.19
N PRO A 128 22.51 -7.15 -25.22
CA PRO A 128 23.42 -7.13 -26.38
C PRO A 128 23.94 -8.50 -26.81
N THR A 129 23.88 -9.49 -25.93
CA THR A 129 24.31 -10.87 -26.16
C THR A 129 23.34 -11.69 -27.01
N GLN A 130 22.15 -11.16 -27.32
CA GLN A 130 21.14 -11.82 -28.16
C GLN A 130 20.98 -11.14 -29.53
N PRO A 131 20.53 -11.89 -30.56
CA PRO A 131 20.10 -11.30 -31.84
C PRO A 131 18.98 -10.29 -31.63
N HIS A 132 18.97 -9.22 -32.43
CA HIS A 132 17.96 -8.15 -32.34
C HIS A 132 17.87 -7.48 -30.96
N HIS A 133 19.02 -7.28 -30.30
CA HIS A 133 19.13 -6.56 -29.03
C HIS A 133 18.61 -5.12 -29.13
N GLY A 134 18.19 -4.57 -27.98
CA GLY A 134 17.63 -3.22 -27.88
C GLY A 134 16.26 -3.20 -27.21
N ILE A 135 15.57 -2.06 -27.33
CA ILE A 135 14.24 -1.88 -26.73
C ILE A 135 13.21 -2.60 -27.60
N ALA A 136 12.58 -3.64 -27.04
CA ALA A 136 11.51 -4.37 -27.71
C ALA A 136 10.21 -3.57 -27.66
N PHE A 137 9.82 -3.09 -26.48
CA PHE A 137 8.67 -2.22 -26.32
C PHE A 137 8.89 -1.21 -25.20
N THR A 138 8.13 -0.13 -25.27
CA THR A 138 7.98 0.85 -24.20
C THR A 138 6.49 1.06 -23.97
N ALA A 139 6.03 0.76 -22.77
CA ALA A 139 4.72 1.16 -22.31
C ALA A 139 4.90 2.36 -21.38
N SER A 140 4.19 3.45 -21.64
CA SER A 140 4.26 4.64 -20.81
C SER A 140 2.87 5.15 -20.48
N ARG A 141 2.75 5.78 -19.32
CA ARG A 141 1.58 6.57 -18.92
C ARG A 141 2.06 7.86 -18.30
N LYS A 142 1.20 8.89 -18.28
CA LYS A 142 1.55 10.14 -17.63
C LYS A 142 1.80 9.88 -16.13
N PRO A 143 2.98 10.24 -15.59
CA PRO A 143 3.25 10.08 -14.17
C PRO A 143 2.35 11.02 -13.38
N ILE A 144 1.90 10.55 -12.23
CA ILE A 144 1.36 11.40 -11.18
C ILE A 144 2.36 11.24 -10.04
N GLY A 145 3.12 12.31 -9.75
CA GLY A 145 4.05 12.35 -8.62
C GLY A 145 3.32 12.04 -7.31
N ARG A 146 3.97 11.30 -6.41
CA ARG A 146 3.42 10.81 -5.13
C ARG A 146 4.52 10.98 -4.06
N ALA A 147 4.29 10.73 -2.78
CA ALA A 147 5.36 10.80 -1.75
C ALA A 147 5.02 9.83 -0.61
N MET A 148 6.00 9.19 0.06
CA MET A 148 5.89 8.61 1.42
C MET A 148 7.25 8.08 1.95
N GLY A 149 7.65 8.42 3.18
CA GLY A 149 9.01 8.14 3.69
C GLY A 149 9.23 6.83 4.46
N PHE A 150 10.31 6.06 4.16
CA PHE A 150 10.62 4.71 4.70
C PHE A 150 11.65 4.82 5.84
N ARG A 151 11.44 4.13 6.98
CA ARG A 151 12.40 4.17 8.10
C ARG A 151 13.39 3.02 8.01
N ILE A 152 14.61 3.24 8.52
CA ILE A 152 15.72 2.27 8.39
C ILE A 152 15.46 1.04 9.26
N GLU A 153 14.79 1.23 10.39
CA GLU A 153 14.49 0.22 11.39
C GLU A 153 13.49 -0.84 10.91
N GLU A 154 12.77 -0.58 9.81
CA GLU A 154 11.70 -1.42 9.25
C GLU A 154 12.20 -2.40 8.17
N ARG A 155 13.48 -2.27 7.78
CA ARG A 155 14.13 -3.03 6.70
C ARG A 155 14.15 -4.55 6.95
N GLY A 156 14.32 -4.97 8.20
CA GLY A 156 14.35 -6.39 8.57
C GLY A 156 13.00 -7.06 8.31
N VAL A 157 11.92 -6.47 8.81
CA VAL A 157 10.56 -7.02 8.66
C VAL A 157 10.10 -6.95 7.20
N ALA A 158 10.42 -5.87 6.48
CA ALA A 158 10.15 -5.78 5.04
C ALA A 158 10.86 -6.87 4.24
N SER A 159 12.11 -7.19 4.58
CA SER A 159 12.85 -8.31 3.97
C SER A 159 12.22 -9.65 4.29
N GLU A 160 11.77 -9.89 5.51
CA GLU A 160 11.11 -11.12 5.91
C GLU A 160 9.79 -11.31 5.15
N ARG A 161 8.95 -10.26 5.07
CA ARG A 161 7.70 -10.29 4.30
C ARG A 161 7.92 -10.51 2.82
N LEU A 162 8.98 -9.93 2.26
CA LEU A 162 9.32 -10.16 0.87
C LEU A 162 9.60 -11.65 0.61
N ALA A 163 10.27 -12.32 1.53
CA ALA A 163 10.56 -13.75 1.42
C ALA A 163 9.33 -14.64 1.73
N SER A 164 8.51 -14.28 2.73
CA SER A 164 7.42 -15.14 3.22
C SER A 164 6.06 -14.89 2.58
N ASP A 165 5.72 -13.64 2.26
CA ASP A 165 4.35 -13.22 1.98
C ASP A 165 4.10 -12.90 0.49
N PHE A 166 5.16 -12.64 -0.29
CA PHE A 166 5.05 -12.15 -1.67
C PHE A 166 4.10 -12.99 -2.53
N ASN A 167 4.18 -14.32 -2.43
CA ASN A 167 3.32 -15.23 -3.19
C ASN A 167 1.84 -15.16 -2.82
N GLY A 168 1.52 -14.92 -1.55
CA GLY A 168 0.14 -14.65 -1.13
C GLY A 168 -0.34 -13.30 -1.68
N LEU A 169 0.52 -12.29 -1.57
CA LEU A 169 0.20 -10.90 -1.91
C LEU A 169 0.03 -10.61 -3.41
N ILE A 170 0.55 -11.48 -4.29
CA ILE A 170 0.28 -11.39 -5.75
C ILE A 170 -0.99 -12.15 -6.18
N ASN A 171 -1.50 -13.05 -5.34
CA ASN A 171 -2.64 -13.93 -5.65
C ASN A 171 -3.88 -13.56 -4.82
N LEU A 172 -4.08 -12.26 -4.61
CA LEU A 172 -5.21 -11.74 -3.83
C LEU A 172 -6.56 -12.07 -4.47
N ASN A 173 -7.53 -12.40 -3.62
CA ASN A 173 -8.93 -12.50 -4.02
C ASN A 173 -9.51 -11.10 -4.33
N LEU A 174 -10.74 -11.03 -4.85
CA LEU A 174 -11.34 -9.76 -5.28
C LEU A 174 -11.47 -8.74 -4.12
N ILE A 175 -11.91 -9.20 -2.94
CA ILE A 175 -12.08 -8.36 -1.74
C ILE A 175 -10.73 -7.79 -1.31
N GLN A 176 -9.73 -8.67 -1.21
CA GLN A 176 -8.35 -8.30 -0.87
C GLN A 176 -7.75 -7.32 -1.86
N LYS A 177 -7.97 -7.50 -3.17
CA LYS A 177 -7.52 -6.57 -4.21
C LYS A 177 -8.15 -5.19 -4.07
N VAL A 178 -9.46 -5.14 -3.81
CA VAL A 178 -10.16 -3.86 -3.60
C VAL A 178 -9.62 -3.15 -2.35
N ALA A 179 -9.47 -3.88 -1.24
CA ALA A 179 -8.93 -3.34 -0.01
C ALA A 179 -7.46 -2.88 -0.14
N ALA A 180 -6.61 -3.66 -0.79
CA ALA A 180 -5.21 -3.31 -1.08
C ALA A 180 -5.11 -2.03 -1.93
N ARG A 181 -5.96 -1.88 -2.96
CA ARG A 181 -6.01 -0.66 -3.77
C ARG A 181 -6.42 0.56 -2.97
N HIS A 182 -7.46 0.45 -2.14
CA HIS A 182 -7.85 1.50 -1.22
C HIS A 182 -6.69 1.85 -0.27
N TYR A 183 -6.02 0.86 0.32
CA TYR A 183 -4.86 1.08 1.18
C TYR A 183 -3.74 1.86 0.47
N LEU A 184 -3.26 1.36 -0.67
CA LEU A 184 -2.17 1.98 -1.43
C LEU A 184 -2.55 3.37 -1.97
N ASN A 185 -3.82 3.59 -2.31
CA ASN A 185 -4.32 4.92 -2.68
C ASN A 185 -4.35 5.86 -1.47
N GLY A 186 -4.77 5.38 -0.30
CA GLY A 186 -4.75 6.16 0.95
C GLY A 186 -3.33 6.59 1.32
N LEU A 187 -2.37 5.66 1.25
CA LEU A 187 -0.94 5.96 1.44
C LEU A 187 -0.45 7.03 0.47
N THR A 188 -0.83 6.88 -0.81
CA THR A 188 -0.49 7.86 -1.86
C THR A 188 -1.03 9.26 -1.53
N LEU A 189 -2.29 9.36 -1.14
CA LEU A 189 -2.95 10.63 -0.85
C LEU A 189 -2.32 11.30 0.36
N LEU A 190 -2.02 10.52 1.40
CA LEU A 190 -1.44 11.03 2.64
C LEU A 190 -0.08 11.69 2.40
N GLY A 191 0.79 11.09 1.58
CA GLY A 191 2.07 11.73 1.30
C GLY A 191 2.03 12.87 0.29
N LEU A 192 0.86 13.17 -0.30
CA LEU A 192 0.65 14.31 -1.19
C LEU A 192 0.04 15.54 -0.50
N GLU A 193 -0.33 15.46 0.78
CA GLU A 193 -1.03 16.55 1.48
C GLU A 193 -0.29 17.88 1.40
N ASP A 194 1.05 17.89 1.56
CA ASP A 194 1.84 19.12 1.51
C ASP A 194 1.76 19.83 0.13
N GLN A 195 1.31 19.12 -0.91
CA GLN A 195 1.17 19.65 -2.28
C GLN A 195 -0.27 20.07 -2.59
N TYR A 196 -1.27 19.41 -2.01
CA TYR A 196 -2.69 19.68 -2.24
C TYR A 196 -3.48 19.54 -0.95
N SER A 197 -4.19 20.60 -0.56
CA SER A 197 -5.04 20.60 0.63
C SER A 197 -6.20 19.61 0.51
N GLY A 198 -6.52 18.91 1.59
CA GLY A 198 -7.71 18.06 1.71
C GLY A 198 -7.50 16.60 1.30
N LEU A 199 -6.27 16.20 1.03
CA LEU A 199 -5.91 14.82 0.75
C LEU A 199 -5.86 13.97 2.03
N ILE A 200 -5.73 14.56 3.22
CA ILE A 200 -5.90 13.88 4.51
C ILE A 200 -7.31 13.28 4.62
N ASP A 201 -8.36 14.03 4.25
CA ASP A 201 -9.75 13.51 4.25
C ASP A 201 -9.92 12.40 3.22
N ALA A 202 -9.40 12.61 2.01
CA ALA A 202 -9.43 11.58 0.98
C ALA A 202 -8.67 10.31 1.42
N ALA A 203 -7.51 10.45 2.06
CA ALA A 203 -6.70 9.35 2.57
C ALA A 203 -7.43 8.59 3.67
N PHE A 204 -8.00 9.30 4.65
CA PHE A 204 -8.85 8.71 5.68
C PHE A 204 -9.96 7.85 5.05
N MET A 205 -10.68 8.42 4.10
CA MET A 205 -11.78 7.75 3.43
C MET A 205 -11.33 6.52 2.65
N GLN A 206 -10.15 6.54 2.02
CA GLN A 206 -9.59 5.35 1.39
C GLN A 206 -9.31 4.24 2.43
N PHE A 207 -8.66 4.54 3.54
CA PHE A 207 -8.40 3.54 4.59
C PHE A 207 -9.69 2.99 5.22
N TYR A 208 -10.66 3.87 5.46
CA TYR A 208 -11.97 3.48 5.97
C TYR A 208 -12.71 2.55 5.00
N GLN A 209 -12.74 2.87 3.70
CA GLN A 209 -13.37 2.02 2.68
C GLN A 209 -12.72 0.64 2.57
N ALA A 210 -11.39 0.55 2.72
CA ALA A 210 -10.71 -0.74 2.81
C ALA A 210 -11.20 -1.55 4.03
N CYS A 211 -11.36 -0.92 5.19
CA CYS A 211 -11.91 -1.57 6.38
C CYS A 211 -13.33 -2.07 6.16
N GLU A 212 -14.20 -1.29 5.49
CA GLU A 212 -15.56 -1.71 5.14
C GLU A 212 -15.55 -2.96 4.26
N VAL A 213 -14.72 -2.96 3.22
CA VAL A 213 -14.59 -4.08 2.28
C VAL A 213 -14.11 -5.35 3.00
N LEU A 214 -13.05 -5.23 3.80
CA LEU A 214 -12.49 -6.36 4.57
C LEU A 214 -13.50 -6.92 5.59
N CYS A 215 -14.34 -6.06 6.16
CA CYS A 215 -15.39 -6.46 7.09
C CYS A 215 -16.71 -6.84 6.42
N GLY A 216 -16.68 -7.27 5.15
CA GLY A 216 -17.84 -7.76 4.40
C GLY A 216 -18.78 -6.67 3.86
N GLU A 217 -18.22 -5.56 3.40
CA GLU A 217 -18.95 -4.39 2.86
C GLU A 217 -19.95 -3.79 3.87
N ASN A 218 -19.62 -3.90 5.16
CA ASN A 218 -20.49 -3.43 6.24
C ASN A 218 -20.14 -2.01 6.67
N TYR A 219 -21.05 -1.08 6.42
CA TYR A 219 -20.98 0.29 6.97
C TYR A 219 -21.53 0.39 8.40
N ILE A 220 -22.29 -0.61 8.85
CA ILE A 220 -22.89 -0.65 10.18
C ILE A 220 -21.87 -1.19 11.19
N LEU A 221 -21.44 -0.33 12.12
CA LEU A 221 -20.39 -0.65 13.10
C LEU A 221 -20.65 -1.92 13.92
N SER A 222 -21.89 -2.22 14.29
CA SER A 222 -22.21 -3.46 15.00
C SER A 222 -21.89 -4.70 14.17
N ASN A 223 -22.12 -4.66 12.86
CA ASN A 223 -21.83 -5.78 11.97
C ASN A 223 -20.32 -5.92 11.75
N VAL A 224 -19.60 -4.80 11.63
CA VAL A 224 -18.14 -4.77 11.57
C VAL A 224 -17.53 -5.42 12.82
N LYS A 225 -18.03 -5.05 14.00
CA LYS A 225 -17.57 -5.63 15.27
C LYS A 225 -17.81 -7.13 15.36
N LYS A 226 -18.99 -7.60 14.95
CA LYS A 226 -19.29 -9.04 14.87
C LYS A 226 -18.38 -9.74 13.88
N HIS A 227 -18.15 -9.15 12.70
CA HIS A 227 -17.25 -9.70 11.70
C HIS A 227 -15.83 -9.89 12.26
N ILE A 228 -15.31 -8.89 12.97
CA ILE A 228 -14.02 -8.96 13.65
C ILE A 228 -14.02 -10.06 14.73
N ALA A 229 -15.07 -10.16 15.54
CA ALA A 229 -15.19 -11.19 16.57
C ALA A 229 -15.16 -12.61 16.01
N VAL A 230 -15.82 -12.83 14.86
CA VAL A 230 -15.88 -14.13 14.18
C VAL A 230 -14.55 -14.49 13.52
N ASN A 231 -13.96 -13.56 12.77
CA ASN A 231 -12.82 -13.89 11.89
C ASN A 231 -11.46 -13.70 12.56
N TYR A 232 -11.37 -12.84 13.60
CA TYR A 232 -10.10 -12.48 14.24
C TYR A 232 -10.18 -12.59 15.78
N PRO A 233 -10.59 -13.74 16.34
CA PRO A 233 -10.91 -13.87 17.77
C PRO A 233 -9.74 -13.55 18.71
N SER A 234 -8.49 -13.77 18.30
CA SER A 234 -7.29 -13.51 19.12
C SER A 234 -7.04 -12.02 19.38
N GLU A 235 -7.47 -11.15 18.49
CA GLU A 235 -7.24 -9.70 18.54
C GLU A 235 -8.57 -8.92 18.53
N ALA A 236 -9.70 -9.63 18.61
CA ALA A 236 -11.02 -9.08 18.38
C ALA A 236 -11.32 -7.88 19.28
N ARG A 237 -10.92 -7.95 20.55
CA ARG A 237 -11.15 -6.89 21.52
C ARG A 237 -10.59 -5.55 21.04
N ASP A 238 -9.29 -5.50 20.76
CA ASP A 238 -8.60 -4.25 20.45
C ASP A 238 -8.98 -3.75 19.04
N LEU A 239 -9.12 -4.66 18.08
CA LEU A 239 -9.61 -4.33 16.74
C LEU A 239 -11.02 -3.71 16.77
N GLN A 240 -11.93 -4.22 17.62
CA GLN A 240 -13.27 -3.66 17.77
C GLN A 240 -13.25 -2.26 18.41
N LEU A 241 -12.34 -1.99 19.34
CA LEU A 241 -12.20 -0.67 19.97
C LEU A 241 -11.62 0.36 18.98
N ILE A 242 -10.61 -0.03 18.21
CA ILE A 242 -10.02 0.81 17.17
C ILE A 242 -11.04 1.05 16.04
N ALA A 243 -11.77 0.02 15.61
CA ALA A 243 -12.86 0.16 14.64
C ALA A 243 -13.96 1.08 15.15
N HIS A 244 -14.33 0.97 16.43
CA HIS A 244 -15.29 1.89 17.03
C HIS A 244 -14.83 3.33 16.90
N HIS A 245 -13.58 3.61 17.26
CA HIS A 245 -12.99 4.94 17.13
C HIS A 245 -13.05 5.43 15.67
N VAL A 246 -12.52 4.65 14.72
CA VAL A 246 -12.50 5.02 13.29
C VAL A 246 -13.91 5.35 12.75
N TRP A 247 -14.92 4.57 13.10
CA TRP A 247 -16.31 4.81 12.66
C TRP A 247 -16.94 6.07 13.27
N GLN A 248 -16.61 6.38 14.53
CA GLN A 248 -17.04 7.62 15.19
C GLN A 248 -16.36 8.83 14.56
N ILE A 249 -15.05 8.73 14.31
CA ILE A 249 -14.26 9.78 13.66
C ILE A 249 -14.80 10.10 12.27
N ARG A 250 -15.13 9.09 11.47
CA ARG A 250 -15.78 9.29 10.17
C ARG A 250 -17.01 10.18 10.30
N HIS A 251 -17.96 9.82 11.16
CA HIS A 251 -19.20 10.59 11.28
C HIS A 251 -18.97 12.05 11.71
N ASN A 252 -17.91 12.30 12.48
CA ASN A 252 -17.66 13.60 13.07
C ASN A 252 -16.74 14.51 12.24
N TYR A 253 -15.74 13.99 11.54
CA TYR A 253 -14.67 14.81 10.96
C TYR A 253 -14.39 14.57 9.47
N PHE A 254 -14.82 13.43 8.92
CA PHE A 254 -14.41 12.96 7.60
C PHE A 254 -15.58 12.53 6.72
N GLY A 255 -15.55 12.88 5.44
CA GLY A 255 -16.71 12.73 4.56
C GLY A 255 -17.87 13.68 4.88
N HIS A 256 -18.99 13.56 4.17
CA HIS A 256 -20.13 14.49 4.26
C HIS A 256 -20.98 14.37 5.55
N GLY A 257 -20.42 13.85 6.65
CA GLY A 257 -21.14 13.53 7.89
C GLY A 257 -21.60 14.77 8.65
N ASN A 258 -20.68 15.47 9.30
CA ASN A 258 -20.97 16.68 10.07
C ASN A 258 -20.20 17.87 9.51
N VAL A 259 -20.86 18.63 8.64
CA VAL A 259 -20.26 19.79 7.95
C VAL A 259 -19.60 20.74 8.95
N ASN A 260 -20.18 20.96 10.14
CA ASN A 260 -19.63 21.90 11.13
C ASN A 260 -18.26 21.48 11.69
N ASN A 261 -17.93 20.20 11.65
CA ASN A 261 -16.73 19.62 12.25
C ASN A 261 -15.72 19.11 11.21
N ASN A 262 -15.98 19.31 9.91
CA ASN A 262 -15.04 18.95 8.85
C ASN A 262 -13.71 19.69 9.00
N ILE A 263 -12.61 19.06 8.58
CA ILE A 263 -11.25 19.65 8.62
C ILE A 263 -11.20 21.04 7.99
N THR A 264 -11.96 21.28 6.91
CA THR A 264 -12.04 22.57 6.22
C THR A 264 -12.63 23.70 7.07
N ASN A 265 -13.32 23.36 8.16
CA ASN A 265 -13.99 24.30 9.06
C ASN A 265 -13.30 24.43 10.44
N LEU A 266 -12.15 23.78 10.63
CA LEU A 266 -11.36 23.90 11.85
C LEU A 266 -10.58 25.23 11.86
N VAL A 267 -10.59 25.90 13.02
CA VAL A 267 -10.10 27.29 13.16
C VAL A 267 -8.63 27.35 13.59
N SER A 268 -8.11 26.30 14.25
CA SER A 268 -6.72 26.23 14.73
C SER A 268 -5.92 25.11 14.09
N LEU A 269 -4.60 25.32 13.94
CA LEU A 269 -3.67 24.30 13.46
C LEU A 269 -3.62 23.07 14.39
N ASP A 270 -3.80 23.27 15.70
CA ASP A 270 -3.82 22.18 16.67
C ASP A 270 -5.06 21.29 16.47
N ASP A 271 -6.23 21.89 16.18
CA ASP A 271 -7.44 21.14 15.85
C ASP A 271 -7.28 20.38 14.53
N THR A 272 -6.72 21.05 13.51
CA THR A 272 -6.41 20.41 12.22
C THR A 272 -5.46 19.22 12.40
N PHE A 273 -4.41 19.37 13.21
CA PHE A 273 -3.47 18.29 13.50
C PHE A 273 -4.13 17.14 14.28
N ASN A 274 -4.98 17.45 15.27
CA ASN A 274 -5.73 16.46 16.04
C ASN A 274 -6.72 15.67 15.18
N ALA A 275 -7.30 16.28 14.14
CA ALA A 275 -8.08 15.57 13.13
C ALA A 275 -7.17 14.76 12.19
N ALA A 276 -6.07 15.35 11.69
CA ALA A 276 -5.14 14.69 10.77
C ALA A 276 -4.54 13.40 11.32
N LYS A 277 -4.16 13.38 12.61
CA LYS A 277 -3.61 12.17 13.24
C LYS A 277 -4.58 10.98 13.25
N GLN A 278 -5.89 11.21 13.12
CA GLN A 278 -6.85 10.11 13.03
C GLN A 278 -6.69 9.26 11.77
N VAL A 279 -6.08 9.81 10.72
CA VAL A 279 -5.69 9.05 9.52
C VAL A 279 -4.73 7.92 9.88
N LEU A 280 -3.85 8.12 10.87
CA LEU A 280 -2.92 7.08 11.31
C LEU A 280 -3.65 5.89 11.96
N VAL A 281 -4.72 6.15 12.71
CA VAL A 281 -5.56 5.11 13.31
C VAL A 281 -6.31 4.32 12.24
N ALA A 282 -6.94 5.01 11.27
CA ALA A 282 -7.63 4.37 10.16
C ALA A 282 -6.67 3.56 9.27
N ARG A 283 -5.49 4.12 8.95
CA ARG A 283 -4.44 3.42 8.22
C ARG A 283 -4.01 2.15 8.94
N TRP A 284 -3.72 2.24 10.24
CA TRP A 284 -3.28 1.10 11.04
C TRP A 284 -4.33 -0.02 11.04
N LEU A 285 -5.60 0.32 11.30
CA LEU A 285 -6.69 -0.65 11.31
C LEU A 285 -6.82 -1.32 9.94
N CYS A 286 -6.83 -0.52 8.88
CA CYS A 286 -6.88 -1.02 7.51
C CYS A 286 -5.75 -2.00 7.22
N LYS A 287 -4.50 -1.62 7.53
CA LYS A 287 -3.34 -2.49 7.30
C LYS A 287 -3.42 -3.76 8.13
N ARG A 288 -3.81 -3.68 9.40
CA ARG A 288 -3.89 -4.84 10.28
C ARG A 288 -4.96 -5.83 9.81
N LEU A 289 -6.15 -5.34 9.45
CA LEU A 289 -7.20 -6.17 8.88
C LEU A 289 -6.76 -6.82 7.56
N LEU A 290 -6.04 -6.07 6.72
CA LEU A 290 -5.51 -6.58 5.45
C LEU A 290 -4.48 -7.69 5.68
N ASP A 291 -3.54 -7.48 6.61
CA ASP A 291 -2.53 -8.48 6.96
C ASP A 291 -3.16 -9.74 7.58
N LEU A 292 -4.18 -9.59 8.44
CA LEU A 292 -4.92 -10.71 9.02
C LEU A 292 -5.70 -11.50 7.96
N ASP A 293 -6.41 -10.81 7.06
CA ASP A 293 -7.17 -11.46 5.98
C ASP A 293 -6.25 -12.23 5.00
N MET A 294 -5.02 -11.75 4.83
CA MET A 294 -4.00 -12.39 3.99
C MET A 294 -3.16 -13.44 4.72
N ASN A 295 -3.35 -13.64 6.03
CA ASN A 295 -2.45 -14.42 6.89
C ASN A 295 -0.98 -13.99 6.76
N ALA A 296 -0.74 -12.70 6.57
CA ALA A 296 0.57 -12.13 6.35
C ALA A 296 1.17 -11.63 7.67
N ASN A 297 2.51 -11.56 7.73
CA ASN A 297 3.18 -11.02 8.91
C ASN A 297 2.83 -9.53 9.07
N PRO A 298 2.54 -9.05 10.30
CA PRO A 298 2.25 -7.64 10.52
C PRO A 298 3.42 -6.78 10.07
N LEU A 299 3.15 -5.85 9.15
CA LEU A 299 4.04 -4.71 8.90
C LEU A 299 3.24 -3.46 9.13
N VAL A 300 3.47 -2.85 10.28
CA VAL A 300 2.95 -1.51 10.55
C VAL A 300 4.14 -0.58 10.44
N ARG A 301 4.32 0.04 9.27
CA ARG A 301 5.25 1.16 9.14
C ARG A 301 4.82 2.27 10.10
N GLU A 302 5.75 2.83 10.86
CA GLU A 302 5.48 3.98 11.71
C GLU A 302 5.38 5.24 10.85
N MET A 303 4.23 5.43 10.20
CA MET A 303 3.90 6.73 9.63
C MET A 303 3.70 7.71 10.76
N THR A 304 4.54 8.74 10.75
CA THR A 304 4.58 9.76 11.79
C THR A 304 4.16 11.08 11.18
N LEU A 305 3.22 11.77 11.84
CA LEU A 305 2.90 13.15 11.53
C LEU A 305 3.68 14.07 12.48
N TYR A 306 4.19 15.17 11.94
CA TYR A 306 4.98 16.13 12.69
C TYR A 306 4.17 17.40 12.89
N HIS A 307 4.20 17.94 14.11
CA HIS A 307 3.64 19.25 14.41
C HIS A 307 4.51 19.96 15.43
N ASN A 308 5.01 21.13 15.07
CA ASN A 308 6.05 21.86 15.80
C ASN A 308 7.30 20.99 16.04
N TYR A 309 7.59 20.64 17.30
CA TYR A 309 8.73 19.81 17.71
C TYR A 309 8.32 18.38 18.11
N ASN A 310 7.03 18.05 17.97
CA ASN A 310 6.49 16.75 18.35
C ASN A 310 6.19 15.91 17.11
N SER A 311 6.29 14.59 17.27
CA SER A 311 6.02 13.63 16.21
C SER A 311 5.10 12.56 16.78
N VAL A 312 4.01 12.26 16.08
CA VAL A 312 2.97 11.34 16.53
C VAL A 312 2.83 10.21 15.53
N TYR A 313 2.85 8.97 16.02
CA TYR A 313 2.61 7.76 15.24
C TYR A 313 1.57 6.91 15.97
N PHE A 314 0.87 6.00 15.28
CA PHE A 314 -0.04 5.07 15.94
C PHE A 314 0.43 3.64 15.77
N SER A 315 0.60 2.94 16.89
CA SER A 315 1.14 1.58 16.96
C SER A 315 0.08 0.49 17.13
N GLY A 316 -1.20 0.85 17.31
CA GLY A 316 -2.28 -0.11 17.55
C GLY A 316 -2.62 -0.35 19.01
N SER A 317 -1.93 0.29 19.96
CA SER A 317 -2.25 0.18 21.39
C SER A 317 -3.53 0.93 21.74
N ILE A 318 -4.36 0.30 22.57
CA ILE A 318 -5.59 0.91 23.09
C ILE A 318 -5.28 2.02 24.10
N GLU A 319 -4.23 1.86 24.90
CA GLU A 319 -3.75 2.90 25.81
C GLU A 319 -3.35 4.15 25.03
N HIS A 320 -2.65 3.96 23.90
CA HIS A 320 -2.25 5.04 23.01
C HIS A 320 -3.47 5.69 22.33
N LEU A 321 -4.45 4.88 21.91
CA LEU A 321 -5.70 5.36 21.33
C LEU A 321 -6.46 6.26 22.32
N ILE A 322 -6.54 5.85 23.59
CA ILE A 322 -7.28 6.55 24.65
C ILE A 322 -6.58 7.84 25.08
N SER A 323 -5.26 7.80 25.25
CA SER A 323 -4.50 8.91 25.84
C SER A 323 -4.14 9.99 24.82
N GLU A 324 -3.81 9.63 23.59
CA GLU A 324 -3.23 10.55 22.61
C GLU A 324 -4.15 10.80 21.41
N PHE A 325 -4.85 9.77 20.91
CA PHE A 325 -5.65 9.90 19.69
C PHE A 325 -7.12 10.24 19.94
N TYR A 326 -7.60 10.15 21.17
CA TYR A 326 -8.98 10.47 21.49
C TYR A 326 -9.30 11.96 21.29
N ILE A 327 -10.39 12.26 20.58
CA ILE A 327 -10.81 13.65 20.28
C ILE A 327 -12.27 13.96 20.66
N GLY A 328 -12.80 13.34 21.73
CA GLY A 328 -13.98 13.90 22.40
C GLY A 328 -15.34 13.70 21.73
N TYR A 329 -15.55 12.63 20.96
CA TYR A 329 -16.83 12.36 20.29
C TYR A 329 -17.94 11.87 21.24
N ASP A 330 -19.21 12.08 20.84
CA ASP A 330 -20.43 11.89 21.64
C ASP A 330 -20.57 10.51 22.30
N TYR A 331 -20.09 9.46 21.64
CA TYR A 331 -20.19 8.08 22.14
C TYR A 331 -18.85 7.58 22.68
N LYS A 332 -18.56 7.87 23.96
CA LYS A 332 -17.34 7.39 24.65
C LYS A 332 -17.39 5.91 24.97
N ASN A 333 -18.58 5.34 25.13
CA ASN A 333 -18.79 3.96 25.51
C ASN A 333 -18.71 3.05 24.28
N ALA A 334 -17.60 2.32 24.18
CA ALA A 334 -17.35 1.36 23.11
C ALA A 334 -17.69 -0.06 23.60
N PRO A 335 -18.85 -0.63 23.21
CA PRO A 335 -19.18 -2.01 23.55
C PRO A 335 -18.31 -2.97 22.74
N VAL A 336 -17.72 -3.97 23.38
CA VAL A 336 -17.04 -5.10 22.73
C VAL A 336 -18.07 -6.22 22.61
N LEU A 337 -18.22 -6.74 21.40
CA LEU A 337 -19.23 -7.73 21.05
C LEU A 337 -18.60 -9.12 20.88
N ASP A 338 -19.37 -10.15 21.21
CA ASP A 338 -19.07 -11.53 20.80
C ASP A 338 -19.48 -11.79 19.34
N GLU A 339 -19.23 -13.01 18.86
CA GLU A 339 -19.60 -13.48 17.51
C GLU A 339 -21.12 -13.39 17.21
N ASN A 340 -21.97 -13.43 18.24
CA ASN A 340 -23.42 -13.35 18.13
C ASN A 340 -23.92 -11.90 18.18
N GLY A 341 -23.08 -10.96 18.63
CA GLY A 341 -23.39 -9.56 18.84
C GLY A 341 -23.83 -9.19 20.24
N ASN A 342 -23.68 -10.09 21.21
CA ASN A 342 -23.92 -9.77 22.61
C ASN A 342 -22.75 -8.94 23.13
N THR A 343 -23.02 -7.97 24.00
CA THR A 343 -21.98 -7.17 24.63
C THR A 343 -21.25 -7.98 25.70
N LEU A 344 -19.95 -8.16 25.53
CA LEU A 344 -19.06 -8.80 26.52
C LEU A 344 -18.61 -7.80 27.58
N GLU A 345 -18.24 -6.59 27.14
CA GLU A 345 -17.83 -5.49 28.00
C GLU A 345 -18.10 -4.14 27.32
N THR A 346 -17.99 -3.06 28.08
CA THR A 346 -18.05 -1.69 27.53
C THR A 346 -16.86 -0.91 28.05
N VAL A 347 -16.04 -0.42 27.12
CA VAL A 347 -14.82 0.35 27.43
C VAL A 347 -15.10 1.84 27.20
N GLN A 348 -14.69 2.67 28.14
CA GLN A 348 -14.82 4.13 28.00
C GLN A 348 -13.56 4.70 27.34
N LEU A 349 -13.71 5.28 26.16
CA LEU A 349 -12.63 5.95 25.43
C LEU A 349 -12.52 7.42 25.89
N GLY A 350 -11.32 7.84 26.31
CA GLY A 350 -11.00 9.23 26.69
C GLY A 350 -11.16 9.57 28.18
N GLN A 351 -10.28 9.02 29.02
CA GLN A 351 -10.18 9.30 30.46
C GLN A 351 -9.10 10.33 30.78
#